data_AF-A0A3Q3XB89-F1
#
_entry.id   AF-A0A3Q3XB89-F1
#
_cell.length_a   1.000
_cell.length_b   1.000
_cell.length_c   1.000
_cell.angle_alpha   90.00
_cell.angle_beta   90.00
_cell.angle_gamma   90.00
#
_symmetry.space_group_name_H-M   'P 1'
#
loop_
_entity.id
_entity.type
_entity.pdbx_description
1 polymer ?
#
loop_
_entity_poly.entity_id
_entity_poly.type
_entity_poly.pdbx_seq_one_letter_code
_entity_poly.pdbx_strand_id
1 'polypeptide(L)'
;MCIIFFKFDPRPASKNAYRLILAANRDEIYNRPSKAADFWGANSEILSGLDLEYGKEGGSWLGISKRGKLAGITNYMEARLNPNAQGRGFLVSNYLMDKDLDSYSYLKKVSTESHLYNVKGVVAKQDIVCYYGNRDSPEPIHLKPGLCFLIWLL
;
A
#
# COMPACT_ATOMS: atom_id res chain seq x y z
N MET A 1 -14.68 -5.39 1.51
CA MET A 1 -14.19 -4.00 1.42
C MET A 1 -12.99 -3.81 2.34
N CYS A 2 -11.82 -3.42 1.81
CA CYS A 2 -10.69 -3.06 2.68
C CYS A 2 -10.84 -1.62 3.18
N ILE A 3 -10.40 -1.37 4.41
CA ILE A 3 -10.40 -0.05 5.04
C ILE A 3 -8.98 0.24 5.54
N ILE A 4 -8.44 1.40 5.20
CA ILE A 4 -7.20 1.89 5.80
C ILE A 4 -7.50 3.20 6.53
N PHE A 5 -7.31 3.16 7.85
CA PHE A 5 -7.21 4.33 8.70
C PHE A 5 -5.76 4.75 8.79
N PHE A 6 -5.50 6.03 8.58
CA PHE A 6 -4.15 6.56 8.61
C PHE A 6 -4.13 7.95 9.23
N LYS A 7 -3.30 8.14 10.24
CA LYS A 7 -2.95 9.44 10.81
C LYS A 7 -1.46 9.66 10.65
N PHE A 8 -1.07 10.77 10.01
CA PHE A 8 0.32 11.17 9.94
C PHE A 8 0.50 12.61 10.40
N ASP A 9 1.44 12.79 11.32
CA ASP A 9 1.82 14.09 11.85
C ASP A 9 3.36 14.21 11.84
N PRO A 10 3.93 15.00 10.92
CA PRO A 10 5.37 15.19 10.87
C PRO A 10 5.90 15.99 12.07
N ARG A 11 5.04 16.74 12.77
CA ARG A 11 5.37 17.64 13.90
C ARG A 11 4.36 17.47 15.05
N PRO A 12 4.39 16.31 15.75
CA PRO A 12 3.45 16.03 16.82
C PRO A 12 3.55 17.05 17.96
N ALA A 13 2.40 17.42 18.54
CA ALA A 13 2.29 18.43 19.58
C ALA A 13 3.01 18.08 20.90
N SER A 14 3.29 16.80 21.15
CA SER A 14 4.05 16.32 22.31
C SER A 14 5.11 15.30 21.88
N LYS A 15 6.19 15.21 22.66
CA LYS A 15 7.28 14.23 22.41
C LYS A 15 6.81 12.77 22.43
N ASN A 16 5.70 12.47 23.09
CA ASN A 16 5.16 11.12 23.23
C ASN A 16 4.02 10.81 22.25
N ALA A 17 3.64 11.76 21.40
CA ALA A 17 2.60 11.52 20.41
C ALA A 17 3.17 10.75 19.20
N TYR A 18 2.38 9.80 18.70
CA TYR A 18 2.72 9.02 17.52
C TYR A 18 2.77 9.91 16.27
N ARG A 19 3.90 9.84 15.53
CA ARG A 19 4.05 10.47 14.21
C ARG A 19 3.21 9.78 13.12
N LEU A 20 2.92 8.51 13.34
CA LEU A 20 2.16 7.66 12.43
C LEU A 20 1.30 6.69 13.22
N ILE A 21 0.00 6.64 12.93
CA ILE A 21 -0.91 5.58 13.34
C ILE A 21 -1.56 5.04 12.07
N LEU A 22 -1.46 3.74 11.84
CA LEU A 22 -2.15 3.07 10.73
C LEU A 22 -2.90 1.86 11.28
N ALA A 23 -4.15 1.73 10.87
CA ALA A 23 -4.95 0.54 11.09
C ALA A 23 -5.54 0.12 9.75
N ALA A 24 -5.29 -1.11 9.32
CA ALA A 24 -5.80 -1.62 8.06
C ALA A 24 -6.64 -2.88 8.34
N ASN A 25 -7.88 -2.86 7.86
CA ASN A 25 -8.71 -4.06 7.78
C ASN A 25 -8.72 -4.54 6.32
N ARG A 26 -8.31 -5.78 6.12
CA ARG A 26 -8.34 -6.43 4.81
C ARG A 26 -9.53 -7.38 4.77
N ASP A 27 -10.39 -7.17 3.79
CA ASP A 27 -11.49 -8.09 3.49
C ASP A 27 -11.14 -8.89 2.24
N GLU A 28 -10.94 -10.20 2.42
CA GLU A 28 -10.49 -11.16 1.42
C GLU A 28 -11.11 -12.54 1.70
N ILE A 29 -11.08 -13.42 0.69
CA ILE A 29 -11.22 -14.87 0.81
C ILE A 29 -10.39 -15.42 1.99
N TYR A 30 -11.09 -15.94 2.99
CA TYR A 30 -10.51 -16.44 4.24
C TYR A 30 -9.44 -17.52 4.03
N ASN A 31 -9.63 -18.39 3.03
CA ASN A 31 -8.71 -19.51 2.74
C ASN A 31 -7.50 -19.12 1.87
N ARG A 32 -7.27 -17.83 1.60
CA ARG A 32 -6.11 -17.42 0.80
C ARG A 32 -4.82 -17.64 1.60
N PRO A 33 -3.89 -18.48 1.13
CA PRO A 33 -2.67 -18.79 1.86
C PRO A 33 -1.79 -17.53 1.96
N SER A 34 -1.32 -17.22 3.16
CA SER A 34 -0.46 -16.08 3.41
C SER A 34 0.51 -16.36 4.56
N LYS A 35 1.70 -15.75 4.49
CA LYS A 35 2.67 -15.76 5.58
C LYS A 35 2.35 -14.59 6.53
N ALA A 36 2.35 -14.88 7.83
CA ALA A 36 2.28 -13.84 8.86
C ALA A 36 3.39 -12.80 8.69
N ALA A 37 3.16 -11.59 9.20
CA ALA A 37 4.13 -10.51 9.09
C ALA A 37 5.46 -10.89 9.75
N ASP A 38 6.53 -10.81 8.97
CA ASP A 38 7.87 -11.18 9.37
C ASP A 38 8.87 -10.28 8.65
N PHE A 39 10.12 -10.24 9.13
CA PHE A 39 11.17 -9.50 8.46
C PHE A 39 11.73 -10.29 7.27
N TRP A 40 11.86 -9.64 6.12
CA TRP A 40 12.43 -10.21 4.90
C TRP A 40 13.16 -9.16 4.06
N GLY A 41 13.66 -9.57 2.89
CA GLY A 41 14.46 -8.76 1.99
C GLY A 41 15.93 -8.69 2.41
N ALA A 42 16.72 -7.88 1.69
CA ALA A 42 18.12 -7.67 2.03
C ALA A 42 18.25 -7.13 3.47
N ASN A 43 19.11 -7.74 4.27
CA ASN A 43 19.35 -7.36 5.67
C ASN A 43 18.09 -7.33 6.56
N SER A 44 17.02 -8.06 6.21
CA SER A 44 15.79 -8.08 7.00
C SER A 44 15.21 -6.66 7.23
N GLU A 45 15.23 -5.83 6.17
CA GLU A 45 14.83 -4.43 6.22
C GLU A 45 13.31 -4.23 6.15
N ILE A 46 12.54 -5.19 5.62
CA ILE A 46 11.12 -5.04 5.34
C ILE A 46 10.30 -5.91 6.29
N LEU A 47 9.33 -5.33 7.00
CA LEU A 47 8.34 -6.02 7.81
C LEU A 47 7.00 -6.03 7.07
N SER A 48 6.54 -7.22 6.69
CA SER A 48 5.29 -7.38 5.96
C SER A 48 4.82 -8.84 5.98
N GLY A 49 3.51 -9.06 5.92
CA GLY A 49 2.98 -10.37 5.50
C GLY A 49 3.24 -10.60 4.01
N LEU A 50 3.24 -11.86 3.58
CA LEU A 50 3.46 -12.21 2.17
C LEU A 50 2.31 -13.07 1.66
N ASP A 51 1.93 -12.83 0.42
CA ASP A 51 1.01 -13.71 -0.31
C ASP A 51 1.75 -15.00 -0.68
N LEU A 52 1.07 -16.13 -0.48
CA LEU A 52 1.55 -17.46 -0.84
C LEU A 52 0.64 -18.12 -1.89
N GLU A 53 -0.36 -17.39 -2.40
CA GLU A 53 -1.21 -17.86 -3.49
C GLU A 53 -0.40 -18.02 -4.78
N TYR A 54 -0.67 -19.11 -5.52
CA TYR A 54 0.02 -19.42 -6.76
C TYR A 54 -0.09 -18.29 -7.79
N GLY A 55 1.06 -17.83 -8.31
CA GLY A 55 1.18 -16.70 -9.23
C GLY A 55 1.10 -15.32 -8.57
N LYS A 56 1.04 -15.26 -7.23
CA LYS A 56 1.01 -14.02 -6.43
C LYS A 56 2.08 -14.01 -5.34
N GLU A 57 2.92 -15.05 -5.29
CA GLU A 57 3.91 -15.26 -4.24
C GLU A 57 4.86 -14.07 -4.11
N GLY A 58 5.06 -13.61 -2.88
CA GLY A 58 5.91 -12.45 -2.59
C GLY A 58 5.21 -11.10 -2.72
N GLY A 59 3.95 -11.06 -3.15
CA GLY A 59 3.11 -9.87 -3.01
C GLY A 59 2.78 -9.55 -1.54
N SER A 60 2.37 -8.33 -1.25
CA SER A 60 1.95 -7.88 0.07
C SER A 60 0.74 -6.94 0.02
N TRP A 61 -0.05 -6.88 1.09
CA TRP A 61 -1.15 -5.92 1.23
C TRP A 61 -0.79 -4.66 2.00
N LEU A 62 0.19 -4.77 2.90
CA LEU A 62 0.65 -3.72 3.79
C LEU A 62 2.04 -4.09 4.30
N GLY A 63 2.97 -3.15 4.24
CA GLY A 63 4.30 -3.35 4.79
C GLY A 63 5.02 -2.04 5.10
N ILE A 64 6.06 -2.16 5.90
CA ILE A 64 6.94 -1.05 6.30
C ILE A 64 8.41 -1.49 6.21
N SER A 65 9.26 -0.57 5.80
CA SER A 65 10.72 -0.72 5.81
C SER A 65 11.32 -0.02 7.02
N LYS A 66 12.43 -0.54 7.55
CA LYS A 66 13.26 0.12 8.57
C LYS A 66 13.75 1.51 8.14
N ARG A 67 13.75 1.80 6.83
CA ARG A 67 14.08 3.13 6.26
C ARG A 67 12.91 4.11 6.28
N GLY A 68 11.76 3.72 6.81
CA GLY A 68 10.58 4.57 6.93
C GLY A 68 9.67 4.58 5.70
N LYS A 69 9.94 3.77 4.67
CA LYS A 69 8.98 3.52 3.58
C LYS A 69 7.80 2.69 4.10
N LEU A 70 6.59 3.03 3.70
CA LEU A 70 5.38 2.28 3.97
C LEU A 70 4.53 2.23 2.72
N ALA A 71 3.92 1.07 2.44
CA ALA A 71 2.93 0.96 1.39
C ALA A 71 1.79 0.03 1.81
N GLY A 72 0.61 0.31 1.26
CA GLY A 72 -0.55 -0.54 1.42
C GLY A 72 -1.50 -0.40 0.25
N ILE A 73 -2.32 -1.43 0.02
CA ILE A 73 -3.32 -1.43 -1.04
C ILE A 73 -4.72 -1.53 -0.46
N THR A 74 -5.67 -0.87 -1.11
CA THR A 74 -7.10 -0.99 -0.80
C THR A 74 -7.80 -1.86 -1.84
N ASN A 75 -8.99 -2.33 -1.48
CA ASN A 75 -9.81 -3.18 -2.34
C ASN A 75 -11.27 -2.76 -2.23
N TYR A 76 -11.90 -2.60 -3.38
CA TYR A 76 -13.34 -2.48 -3.54
C TYR A 76 -13.81 -3.38 -4.69
N MET A 77 -15.11 -3.64 -4.80
CA MET A 77 -15.64 -4.56 -5.83
C MET A 77 -15.71 -3.87 -7.20
N GLU A 78 -15.25 -4.57 -8.24
CA GLU A 78 -15.36 -4.14 -9.64
C GLU A 78 -15.95 -5.25 -10.48
N ALA A 79 -16.83 -4.88 -11.41
CA ALA A 79 -17.52 -5.83 -12.28
C ALA A 79 -16.63 -6.36 -13.42
N ARG A 80 -15.59 -5.62 -13.80
CA ARG A 80 -14.67 -5.99 -14.89
C ARG A 80 -13.25 -6.00 -14.36
N LEU A 81 -12.61 -7.16 -14.43
CA LEU A 81 -11.22 -7.36 -14.06
C LEU A 81 -10.47 -7.92 -15.27
N ASN A 82 -9.26 -7.43 -15.52
CA ASN A 82 -8.37 -8.09 -16.48
C ASN A 82 -7.85 -9.39 -15.84
N PRO A 83 -8.18 -10.58 -16.39
CA PRO A 83 -7.76 -11.86 -15.82
C PRO A 83 -6.24 -12.07 -15.92
N ASN A 84 -5.57 -11.39 -16.84
CA ASN A 84 -4.14 -11.49 -17.06
C ASN A 84 -3.34 -10.47 -16.24
N ALA A 85 -3.99 -9.70 -15.35
CA ALA A 85 -3.32 -8.72 -14.53
C ALA A 85 -2.40 -9.36 -13.48
N GLN A 86 -1.26 -8.71 -13.26
CA GLN A 86 -0.31 -9.04 -12.21
C GLN A 86 -0.93 -8.87 -10.82
N GLY A 87 -0.34 -9.53 -9.83
CA GLY A 87 -0.76 -9.38 -8.44
C GLY A 87 -0.57 -7.95 -7.95
N ARG A 88 -1.64 -7.30 -7.50
CA ARG A 88 -1.57 -5.96 -6.87
C ARG A 88 -0.63 -5.94 -5.67
N GLY A 89 -0.45 -7.07 -5.00
CA GLY A 89 0.46 -7.16 -3.87
C GLY A 89 1.90 -6.86 -4.24
N PHE A 90 2.30 -7.03 -5.51
CA PHE A 90 3.63 -6.64 -5.96
C PHE A 90 3.84 -5.13 -5.93
N LEU A 91 2.78 -4.31 -6.01
CA LEU A 91 2.91 -2.86 -5.86
C LEU A 91 3.43 -2.46 -4.47
N VAL A 92 3.06 -3.21 -3.44
CA VAL A 92 3.56 -2.98 -2.09
C VAL A 92 5.00 -3.48 -1.98
N SER A 93 5.25 -4.73 -2.34
CA SER A 93 6.58 -5.35 -2.21
C SER A 93 7.64 -4.62 -3.03
N ASN A 94 7.33 -4.25 -4.28
CA ASN A 94 8.25 -3.54 -5.17
C ASN A 94 8.62 -2.17 -4.61
N TYR A 95 7.67 -1.41 -4.09
CA TYR A 95 7.97 -0.11 -3.46
C TYR A 95 8.88 -0.24 -2.23
N LEU A 96 8.64 -1.27 -1.41
CA LEU A 96 9.42 -1.48 -0.18
C LEU A 96 10.84 -1.99 -0.45
N MET A 97 11.03 -2.73 -1.55
CA MET A 97 12.35 -3.20 -2.00
C MET A 97 13.15 -2.14 -2.73
N ASP A 98 12.47 -1.24 -3.46
CA ASP A 98 13.11 -0.12 -4.14
C ASP A 98 13.68 0.86 -3.09
N LYS A 99 14.96 1.20 -3.21
CA LYS A 99 15.66 2.08 -2.25
C LYS A 99 15.69 3.53 -2.68
N ASP A 100 15.52 3.78 -3.97
CA ASP A 100 15.86 5.06 -4.59
C ASP A 100 14.60 5.86 -4.97
N LEU A 101 13.48 5.18 -5.21
CA LEU A 101 12.26 5.85 -5.67
C LEU A 101 11.40 6.38 -4.54
N ASP A 102 11.10 7.67 -4.56
CA ASP A 102 10.19 8.30 -3.60
C ASP A 102 8.72 7.89 -3.81
N SER A 103 7.87 8.17 -2.83
CA SER A 103 6.45 7.76 -2.86
C SER A 103 5.66 8.34 -4.05
N TYR A 104 5.94 9.57 -4.46
CA TYR A 104 5.19 10.20 -5.55
C TYR A 104 5.64 9.65 -6.90
N SER A 105 6.95 9.62 -7.15
CA SER A 105 7.52 9.06 -8.38
C SER A 105 7.13 7.59 -8.58
N TYR A 106 7.09 6.81 -7.50
CA TYR A 106 6.61 5.44 -7.53
C TYR A 106 5.14 5.36 -7.95
N LEU A 107 4.24 6.11 -7.30
CA LEU A 107 2.82 6.07 -7.64
C LEU A 107 2.53 6.66 -9.04
N LYS A 108 3.35 7.60 -9.51
CA LYS A 108 3.28 8.13 -10.88
C LYS A 108 3.60 7.05 -11.91
N LYS A 109 4.61 6.22 -11.64
CA LYS A 109 4.86 5.02 -12.46
C LYS A 109 3.67 4.07 -12.41
N VAL A 110 3.15 3.77 -11.21
CA VAL A 110 1.97 2.90 -11.05
C VAL A 110 0.74 3.43 -11.79
N SER A 111 0.53 4.74 -11.88
CA SER A 111 -0.61 5.29 -12.61
C SER A 111 -0.52 5.02 -14.12
N THR A 112 0.68 5.12 -14.69
CA THR A 112 0.94 4.76 -16.11
C THR A 112 0.81 3.26 -16.37
N GLU A 113 1.14 2.43 -15.39
CA GLU A 113 1.09 0.96 -15.47
C GLU A 113 -0.20 0.37 -14.88
N SER A 114 -1.20 1.18 -14.56
CA SER A 114 -2.38 0.79 -13.76
C SER A 114 -3.16 -0.39 -14.35
N HIS A 115 -3.21 -0.46 -15.68
CA HIS A 115 -3.84 -1.53 -16.46
C HIS A 115 -3.19 -2.91 -16.27
N LEU A 116 -1.92 -2.98 -15.86
CA LEU A 116 -1.20 -4.22 -15.60
C LEU A 116 -1.60 -4.89 -14.30
N TYR A 117 -2.17 -4.14 -13.34
CA TYR A 117 -2.39 -4.61 -11.98
C TYR A 117 -3.87 -4.60 -11.55
N ASN A 118 -4.82 -4.14 -12.37
CA ASN A 118 -6.20 -3.84 -11.90
C ASN A 118 -6.18 -2.95 -10.64
N VAL A 119 -5.36 -1.89 -10.64
CA VAL A 119 -5.17 -1.02 -9.46
C VAL A 119 -6.51 -0.51 -8.96
N LYS A 120 -6.70 -0.51 -7.64
CA LYS A 120 -7.91 0.03 -6.99
C LYS A 120 -7.58 1.24 -6.13
N GLY A 121 -6.66 1.03 -5.19
CA GLY A 121 -6.02 2.10 -4.46
C GLY A 121 -4.69 1.63 -3.88
N VAL A 122 -3.70 2.51 -3.90
CA VAL A 122 -2.36 2.30 -3.36
C VAL A 122 -1.99 3.54 -2.56
N VAL A 123 -1.60 3.34 -1.31
CA VAL A 123 -0.96 4.37 -0.48
C VAL A 123 0.53 4.06 -0.39
N ALA A 124 1.36 5.07 -0.59
CA ALA A 124 2.80 4.99 -0.44
C ALA A 124 3.30 6.17 0.40
N LYS A 125 4.22 5.90 1.32
CA LYS A 125 4.78 6.89 2.25
C LYS A 125 6.29 6.72 2.32
N GLN A 126 6.99 7.85 2.25
CA GLN A 126 8.38 7.98 2.71
C GLN A 126 8.49 9.23 3.57
N ASP A 127 8.80 10.40 3.01
CA ASP A 127 8.76 11.68 3.73
C ASP A 127 7.39 12.34 3.64
N ILE A 128 6.75 12.18 2.49
CA ILE A 128 5.37 12.55 2.22
C ILE A 128 4.51 11.29 2.12
N VAL A 129 3.19 11.49 2.12
CA VAL A 129 2.20 10.43 1.93
C VAL A 129 1.46 10.71 0.65
N CYS A 130 1.46 9.74 -0.25
CA CYS A 130 0.79 9.81 -1.53
C CYS A 130 -0.23 8.70 -1.64
N TYR A 131 -1.32 8.97 -2.35
CA TYR A 131 -2.34 7.98 -2.68
C TYR A 131 -2.65 8.05 -4.17
N TYR A 132 -2.86 6.88 -4.77
CA TYR A 132 -3.34 6.75 -6.14
C TYR A 132 -4.47 5.73 -6.16
N GLY A 133 -5.58 6.10 -6.79
CA GLY A 133 -6.72 5.22 -7.07
C GLY A 133 -7.16 5.39 -8.51
N ASN A 134 -7.56 4.30 -9.15
CA ASN A 134 -7.99 4.28 -10.56
C ASN A 134 -9.32 5.03 -10.84
N ARG A 135 -10.07 5.42 -9.79
CA ARG A 135 -11.35 6.14 -9.92
C ARG A 135 -11.30 7.62 -9.56
N ASP A 136 -10.30 8.05 -8.79
CA ASP A 136 -10.27 9.40 -8.22
C ASP A 136 -9.65 10.42 -9.17
N SER A 137 -8.41 10.13 -9.59
CA SER A 137 -7.57 11.05 -10.34
C SER A 137 -6.63 10.25 -11.24
N PRO A 138 -6.33 10.72 -12.46
CA PRO A 138 -5.31 10.09 -13.32
C PRO A 138 -3.91 10.16 -12.69
N GLU A 139 -3.72 11.09 -11.76
CA GLU A 139 -2.45 11.38 -11.09
C GLU A 139 -2.50 11.06 -9.60
N PRO A 140 -1.37 10.61 -8.99
CA PRO A 140 -1.26 10.47 -7.55
C PRO A 140 -1.51 11.81 -6.83
N ILE A 141 -2.17 11.74 -5.68
CA ILE A 141 -2.45 12.90 -4.85
C ILE A 141 -1.57 12.91 -3.60
N HIS A 142 -1.17 14.10 -3.16
CA HIS A 142 -0.50 14.29 -1.88
C HIS A 142 -1.55 14.35 -0.76
N LEU A 143 -1.42 13.47 0.22
CA LEU A 143 -2.26 13.53 1.42
C LEU A 143 -1.68 14.58 2.37
N LYS A 144 -2.53 15.49 2.83
CA LYS A 144 -2.15 16.49 3.83
C LYS A 144 -1.94 15.80 5.19
N PRO A 145 -1.01 16.28 6.03
CA PRO A 145 -0.91 15.83 7.42
C PRO A 145 -2.23 15.93 8.14
N GLY A 146 -2.54 14.94 8.98
CA GLY A 146 -3.80 14.84 9.68
C GLY A 146 -4.40 13.43 9.64
N LEU A 147 -5.71 13.38 9.84
CA LEU A 147 -6.51 12.17 9.85
C LEU A 147 -7.06 11.89 8.45
N CYS A 148 -6.74 10.72 7.89
CA CYS A 148 -7.23 10.27 6.60
C CYS A 148 -7.94 8.93 6.74
N PHE A 149 -9.10 8.85 6.09
CA PHE A 149 -9.85 7.61 5.95
C PHE A 149 -9.84 7.22 4.47
N LEU A 150 -9.16 6.14 4.15
CA LEU A 150 -9.25 5.51 2.84
C LEU A 150 -10.33 4.45 2.93
N ILE A 151 -11.57 4.89 2.79
CA ILE A 151 -12.77 4.07 2.76
C ILE A 151 -13.46 4.35 1.43
N TRP A 152 -13.55 3.34 0.58
CA TRP A 152 -14.48 3.37 -0.53
C TRP A 152 -15.82 2.82 -0.04
N LEU A 153 -16.67 3.71 0.50
CA LEU A 153 -18.08 3.41 0.77
C LEU A 153 -18.83 3.60 -0.55
N LEU A 154 -19.09 2.48 -1.23
CA LEU A 154 -20.10 2.24 -2.27
C LEU A 154 -20.17 3.25 -3.42
#